data_AF-A0A7S2T7R7-F1
#
_entry.id   AF-A0A7S2T7R7-F1
#
_cell.length_a   1.000
_cell.length_b   1.000
_cell.length_c   1.000
_cell.angle_alpha   90.00
_cell.angle_beta   90.00
_cell.angle_gamma   90.00
#
_symmetry.space_group_name_H-M   'P 1'
#
loop_
_entity.id
_entity.type
_entity.pdbx_description
1 polymer ?
#
loop_
_entity_poly.entity_id
_entity_poly.type
_entity_poly.pdbx_seq_one_letter_code
_entity_poly.pdbx_strand_id
1 'polypeptide(L)'
;MCVGLSERGLDSVGEVTAVVGSGSGVVSEKGQPVCEIRWQGVVDSSADEMYHSLFRYESNGVRQMRLPFACRLLELNPSLVSEPDGPGILDADREGGGWVCRVEAEEADVARAVEGGELLRREE
;
A
#
# COMPACT_ATOMS: atom_id res chain seq x y z
N MET A 1 -14.30 -2.64 5.99
CA MET A 1 -13.83 -3.05 4.65
C MET A 1 -12.32 -3.24 4.65
N CYS A 2 -11.79 -4.16 3.84
CA CYS A 2 -10.33 -4.30 3.63
C CYS A 2 -9.88 -3.41 2.48
N VAL A 3 -8.70 -2.78 2.61
CA VAL A 3 -8.09 -1.93 1.61
C VAL A 3 -6.71 -2.48 1.28
N GLY A 4 -6.40 -2.59 -0.01
CA GLY A 4 -5.15 -3.12 -0.54
C GLY A 4 -4.59 -2.24 -1.66
N LEU A 5 -3.49 -2.68 -2.25
CA LEU A 5 -3.00 -2.15 -3.52
C LEU A 5 -3.57 -2.97 -4.67
N SER A 6 -3.82 -2.33 -5.81
CA SER A 6 -4.00 -3.07 -7.07
C SER A 6 -2.65 -3.58 -7.57
N GLU A 7 -2.65 -4.56 -8.48
CA GLU A 7 -1.44 -5.07 -9.15
C GLU A 7 -0.61 -3.92 -9.74
N ARG A 8 -1.25 -3.04 -10.52
CA ARG A 8 -0.59 -1.84 -11.07
C ARG A 8 -0.06 -0.90 -9.98
N GLY A 9 -0.73 -0.85 -8.83
CA GLY A 9 -0.26 -0.09 -7.67
C GLY A 9 1.01 -0.70 -7.08
N LEU A 10 1.08 -2.03 -7.01
CA LEU A 10 2.23 -2.77 -6.52
C LEU A 10 3.43 -2.61 -7.45
N ASP A 11 3.26 -2.69 -8.78
CA ASP A 11 4.33 -2.48 -9.77
C ASP A 11 5.02 -1.10 -9.66
N SER A 12 4.32 -0.12 -9.11
CA SER A 12 4.84 1.25 -8.93
C SER A 12 5.66 1.44 -7.65
N VAL A 13 5.74 0.40 -6.83
CA VAL A 13 6.41 0.37 -5.54
C VAL A 13 7.50 -0.69 -5.61
N GLY A 14 8.72 -0.35 -5.18
CA GLY A 14 9.81 -1.33 -5.09
C GLY A 14 9.59 -2.34 -3.98
N GLU A 15 10.67 -2.90 -3.46
CA GLU A 15 10.63 -3.81 -2.32
C GLU A 15 10.12 -3.08 -1.08
N VAL A 16 8.94 -3.46 -0.59
CA VAL A 16 8.29 -2.79 0.55
C VAL A 16 9.04 -3.14 1.82
N THR A 17 9.45 -2.14 2.61
CA THR A 17 10.21 -2.35 3.84
C THR A 17 9.40 -2.11 5.10
N ALA A 18 8.33 -1.33 5.02
CA ALA A 18 7.43 -1.13 6.15
C ALA A 18 6.07 -0.58 5.71
N VAL A 19 5.03 -0.88 6.50
CA VAL A 19 3.75 -0.18 6.46
C VAL A 19 3.51 0.52 7.80
N VAL A 20 3.30 1.83 7.74
CA VAL A 20 3.12 2.69 8.92
C VAL A 20 1.74 3.34 8.85
N GLY A 21 0.92 3.13 9.88
CA GLY A 21 -0.41 3.73 9.99
C GLY A 21 -0.48 4.75 11.12
N SER A 22 -1.52 5.59 11.10
CA SER A 22 -1.76 6.62 12.12
C SER A 22 -2.15 6.07 13.51
N GLY A 23 -2.24 4.74 13.66
CA GLY A 23 -2.73 4.06 14.85
C GLY A 23 -4.20 3.64 14.71
N SER A 24 -4.56 2.51 15.34
CA SER A 24 -5.95 2.03 15.36
C SER A 24 -6.87 3.04 16.05
N GLY A 25 -8.08 3.23 15.53
CA GLY A 25 -9.10 4.13 16.03
C GLY A 25 -9.01 5.57 15.50
N VAL A 26 -7.92 5.93 14.81
CA VAL A 26 -7.75 7.27 14.22
C VAL A 26 -8.66 7.43 13.01
N VAL A 27 -9.35 8.57 12.95
CA VAL A 27 -10.19 8.98 11.81
C VAL A 27 -9.34 9.78 10.84
N SER A 28 -9.32 9.36 9.59
CA SER A 28 -8.72 10.07 8.46
C SER A 28 -9.81 10.71 7.62
N GLU A 29 -9.63 11.98 7.27
CA GLU A 29 -10.56 12.72 6.42
C GLU A 29 -10.44 12.30 4.95
N LYS A 30 -11.45 12.66 4.14
CA LYS A 30 -11.43 12.41 2.69
C LYS A 30 -10.12 12.91 2.07
N GLY A 31 -9.45 12.03 1.34
CA GLY A 31 -8.22 12.32 0.62
C GLY A 31 -6.98 12.41 1.50
N GLN A 32 -7.09 12.32 2.83
CA GLN A 32 -5.93 12.27 3.71
C GLN A 32 -5.30 10.87 3.72
N PRO A 33 -3.99 10.75 4.05
CA PRO A 33 -3.35 9.45 4.18
C PRO A 33 -3.98 8.63 5.30
N VAL A 34 -4.22 7.35 5.03
CA VAL A 34 -4.64 6.34 6.03
C VAL A 34 -3.42 5.59 6.56
N CYS A 35 -2.50 5.26 5.66
CA CYS A 35 -1.20 4.68 5.99
C CYS A 35 -0.17 5.03 4.91
N GLU A 36 1.08 4.75 5.23
CA GLU A 36 2.25 4.96 4.39
C GLU A 36 2.95 3.62 4.16
N ILE A 37 3.29 3.35 2.91
CA ILE A 37 4.09 2.22 2.47
C ILE A 37 5.49 2.73 2.17
N ARG A 38 6.48 2.27 2.92
CA ARG A 38 7.89 2.56 2.70
C ARG A 38 8.49 1.46 1.86
N TRP A 39 9.32 1.83 0.88
CA TRP A 39 9.89 0.88 -0.06
C TRP A 39 11.28 1.28 -0.51
N GLN A 40 12.01 0.30 -1.04
CA GLN A 40 13.34 0.47 -1.61
C GLN A 40 13.35 -0.05 -3.05
N GLY A 41 13.83 0.76 -3.99
CA GLY A 41 14.08 0.34 -5.36
C GLY A 41 15.56 0.10 -5.58
N VAL A 42 15.87 -0.97 -6.30
CA VAL A 42 17.22 -1.25 -6.78
C VAL A 42 17.44 -0.44 -8.06
N VAL A 43 18.43 0.45 -8.05
CA VAL A 43 18.87 1.15 -9.26
C VAL A 43 20.08 0.39 -9.79
N ASP A 44 19.98 -0.14 -11.01
CA ASP A 44 21.12 -0.73 -11.70
C ASP A 44 22.07 0.40 -12.11
N SER A 45 23.21 0.51 -11.42
CA SER A 45 24.26 1.45 -11.79
C SER A 45 25.06 0.85 -12.93
N SER A 46 24.93 1.43 -14.13
CA SER A 46 25.68 1.17 -15.36
C SER A 46 26.76 0.08 -15.25
N ALA A 47 26.44 -1.11 -15.74
CA ALA A 47 27.39 -2.20 -15.91
C ALA A 47 28.53 -1.76 -16.84
N ASP A 48 29.74 -1.64 -16.31
CA ASP A 48 30.97 -1.63 -17.12
C ASP A 48 31.47 -3.07 -17.23
N GLU A 49 31.85 -3.46 -18.45
CA GLU A 49 31.85 -4.84 -18.98
C GLU A 49 32.79 -5.85 -18.30
N MET A 50 33.37 -5.58 -17.12
CA MET A 50 34.30 -6.54 -16.54
C MET A 50 34.18 -6.93 -15.07
N TYR A 51 33.75 -6.13 -14.10
CA TYR A 51 33.76 -6.63 -12.70
C TYR A 51 32.75 -5.92 -11.79
N HIS A 52 31.91 -6.75 -11.14
CA HIS A 52 31.06 -6.45 -9.99
C HIS A 52 29.93 -5.41 -10.21
N SER A 53 28.74 -5.90 -10.57
CA SER A 53 27.50 -5.15 -10.33
C SER A 53 27.38 -4.85 -8.84
N LEU A 54 27.68 -3.62 -8.45
CA LEU A 54 27.41 -3.12 -7.11
C LEU A 54 25.98 -2.63 -7.09
N PHE A 55 25.05 -3.47 -6.61
CA PHE A 55 23.68 -3.03 -6.36
C PHE A 55 23.72 -1.93 -5.29
N ARG A 56 23.38 -0.70 -5.68
CA ARG A 56 23.14 0.37 -4.74
C ARG A 56 21.64 0.51 -4.51
N TYR A 57 21.21 0.27 -3.28
CA TYR A 57 19.87 0.62 -2.81
C TYR A 57 19.78 2.15 -2.65
N GLU A 58 19.71 2.89 -3.76
CA GLU A 58 19.74 4.36 -3.74
C GLU A 58 18.34 5.01 -3.79
N SER A 59 17.27 4.26 -4.11
CA SER A 59 15.91 4.80 -4.11
C SER A 59 15.10 4.33 -2.91
N ASN A 60 14.95 5.20 -1.90
CA ASN A 60 13.96 5.02 -0.83
C ASN A 60 12.71 5.84 -1.19
N GLY A 61 11.53 5.22 -1.11
CA GLY A 61 10.27 5.88 -1.42
C GLY A 61 9.23 5.72 -0.33
N VAL A 62 8.29 6.68 -0.29
CA VAL A 62 7.11 6.62 0.56
C VAL A 62 5.88 6.77 -0.34
N ARG A 63 4.97 5.79 -0.27
CA ARG A 63 3.68 5.81 -0.95
C ARG A 63 2.58 5.98 0.08
N GLN A 64 1.79 7.04 -0.06
CA GLN A 64 0.66 7.30 0.83
C GLN A 64 -0.60 6.66 0.26
N MET A 65 -1.26 5.82 1.07
CA MET A 65 -2.59 5.30 0.75
C MET A 65 -3.65 6.30 1.21
N ARG A 66 -4.53 6.69 0.29
CA ARG A 66 -5.59 7.67 0.53
C ARG A 66 -6.91 7.07 0.10
N LEU A 67 -7.99 7.43 0.78
CA LEU A 67 -9.34 7.03 0.41
C LEU A 67 -10.18 8.25 -0.02
N PRO A 68 -11.10 8.09 -0.98
CA PRO A 68 -11.95 9.18 -1.47
C PRO A 68 -13.12 9.54 -0.53
N PHE A 69 -13.09 9.06 0.71
CA PHE A 69 -14.08 9.31 1.76
C PHE A 69 -13.38 9.28 3.13
N ALA A 70 -14.04 9.83 4.15
CA ALA A 70 -13.56 9.76 5.52
C ALA A 70 -13.66 8.31 6.05
N CYS A 71 -12.69 7.88 6.83
CA CYS A 71 -12.65 6.54 7.39
C CYS A 71 -11.93 6.47 8.73
N ARG A 72 -12.24 5.47 9.54
CA ARG A 72 -11.49 5.10 10.74
C ARG A 72 -10.60 3.90 10.43
N LEU A 73 -9.31 4.01 10.72
CA LEU A 73 -8.38 2.87 10.65
C LEU A 73 -8.68 1.90 11.79
N LEU A 74 -9.07 0.67 11.49
CA LEU A 74 -9.34 -0.36 12.50
C LEU A 74 -8.07 -1.14 12.83
N GLU A 75 -7.36 -1.61 11.81
CA GLU A 75 -6.12 -2.36 11.96
C GLU A 75 -5.27 -2.31 10.70
N LEU A 76 -3.95 -2.41 10.89
CA LEU A 76 -3.03 -2.79 9.83
C LEU A 76 -2.98 -4.32 9.77
N ASN A 77 -2.75 -4.87 8.59
CA ASN A 77 -2.54 -6.30 8.44
C ASN A 77 -1.37 -6.74 9.33
N PRO A 78 -1.59 -7.58 10.36
CA PRO A 78 -0.54 -7.95 11.31
C PRO A 78 0.64 -8.64 10.64
N SER A 79 0.39 -9.39 9.56
CA SER A 79 1.42 -10.04 8.77
C SER A 79 2.34 -9.04 8.06
N LEU A 80 1.90 -7.78 7.86
CA LEU A 80 2.75 -6.70 7.36
C LEU A 80 3.69 -6.11 8.42
N VAL A 81 3.33 -6.26 9.69
CA VAL A 81 4.05 -5.68 10.83
C VAL A 81 5.07 -6.68 11.40
N SER A 82 4.85 -7.98 11.19
CA SER A 82 5.70 -9.05 11.71
C SER A 82 6.88 -9.44 10.81
N GLU A 83 6.94 -9.00 9.55
CA GLU A 83 8.00 -9.35 8.60
C GLU A 83 8.89 -8.13 8.29
N PRO A 84 10.13 -8.06 8.82
CA PRO A 84 11.03 -6.91 8.66
C PRO A 84 11.64 -6.77 7.26
N ASP A 85 11.59 -7.82 6.43
CA ASP A 85 12.19 -7.86 5.08
C ASP A 85 11.16 -7.61 3.97
N GLY A 86 9.96 -7.17 4.31
CA GLY A 86 8.97 -6.85 3.30
C GLY A 86 8.12 -8.04 2.88
N PRO A 87 6.84 -8.04 3.23
CA PRO A 87 5.99 -9.18 2.98
C PRO A 87 5.60 -9.16 1.50
N GLY A 88 5.99 -10.18 0.76
CA GLY A 88 5.40 -10.45 -0.56
C GLY A 88 3.87 -10.70 -0.50
N ILE A 89 3.22 -10.50 0.66
CA ILE A 89 1.78 -10.63 0.90
C ILE A 89 0.97 -9.45 0.36
N LEU A 90 1.60 -8.37 -0.13
CA LEU A 90 0.83 -7.34 -0.85
C LEU A 90 0.24 -7.86 -2.16
N ASP A 91 0.82 -8.95 -2.67
CA ASP A 91 0.23 -9.76 -3.73
C ASP A 91 -1.04 -10.46 -3.21
N ALA A 92 -2.16 -10.20 -3.90
CA ALA A 92 -3.47 -10.77 -3.58
C ALA A 92 -3.55 -12.28 -3.86
N ASP A 93 -2.62 -12.83 -4.66
CA ASP A 93 -2.58 -14.24 -5.01
C ASP A 93 -1.95 -15.11 -3.91
N ARG A 94 -1.42 -14.50 -2.85
CA ARG A 94 -0.86 -15.23 -1.69
C ARG A 94 -1.92 -15.44 -0.60
N GLU A 95 -1.85 -16.58 0.07
CA GLU A 95 -2.75 -16.93 1.17
C GLU A 95 -2.66 -15.89 2.31
N GLY A 96 -3.78 -15.22 2.61
CA GLY A 96 -3.84 -14.13 3.59
C GLY A 96 -3.28 -12.78 3.10
N GLY A 97 -2.92 -12.68 1.81
CA GLY A 97 -2.35 -11.51 1.16
C GLY A 97 -3.37 -10.51 0.59
N GLY A 98 -2.88 -9.53 -0.16
CA GLY A 98 -3.64 -8.52 -0.91
C GLY A 98 -4.16 -7.34 -0.09
N TRP A 99 -4.31 -7.45 1.23
CA TRP A 99 -4.85 -6.38 2.05
C TRP A 99 -3.81 -5.73 2.96
N VAL A 100 -3.88 -4.40 3.06
CA VAL A 100 -2.95 -3.56 3.83
C VAL A 100 -3.55 -3.15 5.16
N CYS A 101 -4.80 -2.69 5.15
CA CYS A 101 -5.49 -2.25 6.34
C CYS A 101 -6.98 -2.53 6.28
N ARG A 102 -7.62 -2.59 7.44
CA ARG A 102 -9.07 -2.55 7.56
C ARG A 102 -9.50 -1.18 8.03
N VAL A 103 -10.54 -0.67 7.39
CA VAL A 103 -11.16 0.61 7.73
C VAL A 103 -12.66 0.46 7.93
N GLU A 104 -13.20 1.35 8.74
CA GLU A 104 -14.63 1.61 8.89
C GLU A 104 -14.94 2.94 8.21
N ALA A 105 -16.00 3.01 7.41
CA ALA A 105 -16.44 4.21 6.72
C ALA A 105 -17.96 4.25 6.68
N GLU A 106 -18.55 5.44 6.55
CA GLU A 106 -19.99 5.58 6.41
C GLU A 106 -20.45 5.05 5.04
N GLU A 107 -21.48 4.22 5.05
CA GLU A 107 -22.02 3.60 3.82
C GLU A 107 -22.44 4.65 2.78
N ALA A 108 -23.03 5.75 3.23
CA ALA A 108 -23.43 6.85 2.36
C ALA A 108 -22.24 7.50 1.64
N ASP A 109 -21.09 7.62 2.29
CA ASP A 109 -19.90 8.23 1.69
C ASP A 109 -19.21 7.28 0.71
N VAL A 110 -19.20 5.97 1.01
CA VAL A 110 -18.74 4.95 0.07
C VAL A 110 -19.62 4.92 -1.17
N ALA A 111 -20.94 4.96 -1.01
CA ALA A 111 -21.89 5.00 -2.13
C ALA A 111 -21.66 6.23 -3.03
N ARG A 112 -21.50 7.41 -2.43
CA ARG A 112 -21.17 8.65 -3.16
C ARG A 112 -19.86 8.55 -3.93
N ALA A 113 -18.83 7.95 -3.33
CA ALA A 113 -17.53 7.79 -4.00
C ALA A 113 -17.61 6.84 -5.20
N VAL A 114 -18.47 5.82 -5.15
CA VAL A 114 -18.74 4.95 -6.31
C VAL A 114 -19.51 5.71 -7.38
N GLU A 115 -20.61 6.40 -7.03
CA GLU A 115 -21.41 7.17 -7.99
C GLU A 115 -20.60 8.29 -8.66
N GLY A 116 -19.69 8.91 -7.92
CA GLY A 116 -18.77 9.93 -8.41
C GLY A 116 -17.60 9.38 -9.23
N GLY A 117 -17.46 8.06 -9.36
CA GLY A 117 -16.37 7.42 -10.11
C GLY A 117 -15.00 7.48 -9.42
N GLU A 118 -14.94 7.87 -8.14
CA GLU A 118 -13.70 7.87 -7.34
C GLU A 118 -13.34 6.45 -6.87
N LEU A 119 -14.34 5.58 -6.74
CA LEU A 119 -14.17 4.15 -6.54
C LEU A 119 -14.62 3.38 -7.79
N LEU A 120 -13.71 2.63 -8.40
CA LEU A 120 -14.01 1.72 -9.48
C LEU A 120 -14.47 0.37 -8.91
N ARG A 121 -15.52 -0.21 -9.49
CA ARG A 121 -15.92 -1.60 -9.23
C ARG A 121 -15.29 -2.49 -10.29
N ARG A 122 -14.82 -3.67 -9.89
CA ARG A 122 -14.42 -4.71 -10.83
C ARG A 122 -15.71 -5.21 -11.51
N GLU A 123 -15.75 -5.17 -12.84
CA GLU A 123 -16.79 -5.87 -13.59
C GLU A 123 -16.51 -7.37 -13.48
N GLU A 124 -17.52 -8.16 -13.10
CA GLU A 124 -17.45 -9.62 -12.91
C GLU A 124 -17.32 -10.38 -14.23
#